data_AF-A0A497H1D9-F1
#
_entry.id   AF-A0A497H1D9-F1
#
_cell.length_a   1.000
_cell.length_b   1.000
_cell.length_c   1.000
_cell.angle_alpha   90.00
_cell.angle_beta   90.00
_cell.angle_gamma   90.00
#
_symmetry.space_group_name_H-M   'P 1'
#
loop_
_entity.id
_entity.type
_entity.pdbx_description
1 polymer ?
#
loop_
_entity_poly.entity_id
_entity_poly.type
_entity_poly.pdbx_seq_one_letter_code
_entity_poly.pdbx_strand_id
1 'polypeptide(L)'
;DYLNGEGDVSPCENDSAPLGSWERAIGDAHPVDLGAFFDHGGWVFSQDIQEHDPPVLFYNLFSCGPGRFTDENYLAGAYIFHTTYGLITIASSKSGSMLNFEDFTAPLGEGKSIGEAFYEWFNAQAPFQQWEKEWYYGMVICGDPTLHVIQHPSLKIITPDNALYVNNHRLFPFFSPLIFGTVDVEVAVTGVTSMERVEFYVDDEQVAVDAEAPYVYIWDTISFGRHHIKATGRDASGTIFSDEIFAWKFF
;
A
#
# COMPACT_ATOMS: atom_id res chain seq x y z
N ASP A 1 -13.64 -6.86 -23.06
CA ASP A 1 -12.42 -6.24 -23.60
C ASP A 1 -12.70 -4.77 -23.92
N TYR A 2 -12.55 -3.89 -22.93
CA TYR A 2 -12.66 -2.44 -23.14
C TYR A 2 -11.31 -1.84 -23.60
N LEU A 3 -10.20 -2.51 -23.27
CA LEU A 3 -8.89 -2.35 -23.88
C LEU A 3 -8.44 -3.76 -24.31
N ASN A 4 -8.14 -3.96 -25.60
CA ASN A 4 -7.78 -5.28 -26.13
C ASN A 4 -6.65 -5.93 -25.31
N GLY A 5 -6.90 -7.12 -24.75
CA GLY A 5 -5.87 -7.95 -24.13
C GLY A 5 -5.67 -7.78 -22.61
N GLU A 6 -6.58 -7.12 -21.88
CA GLU A 6 -6.46 -6.94 -20.41
C GLU A 6 -6.46 -8.26 -19.62
N GLY A 7 -7.09 -9.32 -20.15
CA GLY A 7 -7.14 -10.62 -19.48
C GLY A 7 -5.79 -11.32 -19.31
N ASP A 8 -4.77 -10.91 -20.07
CA ASP A 8 -3.42 -11.47 -20.06
C ASP A 8 -2.36 -10.47 -19.56
N VAL A 9 -2.76 -9.26 -19.15
CA VAL A 9 -1.83 -8.20 -18.73
C VAL A 9 -1.76 -8.17 -17.21
N SER A 10 -0.83 -8.94 -16.67
CA SER A 10 -0.34 -8.77 -15.30
C SER A 10 1.09 -8.23 -15.38
N PRO A 11 1.38 -6.99 -14.89
CA PRO A 11 2.76 -6.57 -14.78
C PRO A 11 3.49 -7.51 -13.81
N CYS A 12 4.61 -8.05 -14.25
CA CYS A 12 5.50 -8.83 -13.38
C CYS A 12 6.23 -7.88 -12.42
N GLU A 13 6.58 -8.39 -11.24
CA GLU A 13 7.47 -7.68 -10.32
C GLU A 13 8.76 -7.28 -11.04
N ASN A 14 9.10 -5.99 -11.00
CA ASN A 14 10.20 -5.29 -11.68
C ASN A 14 9.97 -4.89 -13.15
N ASP A 15 8.76 -5.06 -13.70
CA ASP A 15 8.47 -4.53 -15.04
C ASP A 15 8.60 -2.99 -15.08
N SER A 16 9.12 -2.43 -16.18
CA SER A 16 9.27 -0.98 -16.31
C SER A 16 7.92 -0.27 -16.39
N ALA A 17 7.76 0.78 -15.60
CA ALA A 17 6.62 1.69 -15.58
C ALA A 17 7.06 3.12 -16.00
N PRO A 18 6.14 4.00 -16.41
CA PRO A 18 6.45 5.40 -16.74
C PRO A 18 7.15 6.18 -15.59
N LEU A 19 6.96 5.74 -14.34
CA LEU A 19 7.57 6.29 -13.13
C LEU A 19 8.24 5.20 -12.29
N GLY A 20 9.25 4.53 -12.85
CA GLY A 20 10.07 3.54 -12.14
C GLY A 20 9.82 2.11 -12.59
N SER A 21 9.81 1.17 -11.65
CA SER A 21 9.46 -0.22 -11.89
C SER A 21 8.24 -0.60 -11.06
N TRP A 22 7.43 -1.51 -11.57
CA TRP A 22 6.39 -2.17 -10.79
C TRP A 22 7.03 -2.93 -9.64
N GLU A 23 6.97 -2.37 -8.44
CA GLU A 23 7.32 -3.11 -7.23
C GLU A 23 6.09 -3.86 -6.75
N ARG A 24 6.28 -5.09 -6.26
CA ARG A 24 5.20 -5.78 -5.55
C ARG A 24 4.88 -4.94 -4.32
N ALA A 25 3.73 -4.26 -4.34
CA ALA A 25 3.23 -3.57 -3.17
C ALA A 25 2.84 -4.62 -2.13
N ILE A 26 3.77 -4.93 -1.23
CA ILE A 26 3.50 -5.73 -0.04
C ILE A 26 3.16 -4.74 1.08
N GLY A 27 1.91 -4.31 1.13
CA GLY A 27 1.27 -4.39 2.44
C GLY A 27 0.92 -5.87 2.65
N ASP A 28 0.77 -6.38 3.87
CA ASP A 28 0.38 -7.79 4.03
C ASP A 28 -1.03 -8.10 3.47
N ALA A 29 -1.70 -7.14 2.81
CA ALA A 29 -2.68 -7.40 1.77
C ALA A 29 -2.00 -7.90 0.48
N HIS A 30 -1.79 -9.21 0.40
CA HIS A 30 -1.39 -9.87 -0.85
C HIS A 30 -2.43 -9.57 -1.95
N PRO A 31 -2.07 -9.02 -3.13
CA PRO A 31 -2.95 -9.09 -4.28
C PRO A 31 -3.21 -10.57 -4.55
N VAL A 32 -4.43 -11.01 -4.26
CA VAL A 32 -4.83 -12.39 -4.51
C VAL A 32 -5.10 -12.52 -5.99
N ASP A 33 -4.38 -13.43 -6.63
CA ASP A 33 -4.64 -13.81 -8.01
C ASP A 33 -6.01 -14.50 -8.07
N LEU A 34 -7.06 -13.72 -8.29
CA LEU A 34 -8.41 -14.22 -8.50
C LEU A 34 -8.47 -15.14 -9.73
N GLY A 35 -7.55 -14.97 -10.70
CA GLY A 35 -7.40 -15.84 -11.85
C GLY A 35 -7.06 -17.28 -11.46
N ALA A 36 -6.42 -17.52 -10.32
CA ALA A 36 -6.17 -18.87 -9.81
C ALA A 36 -7.44 -19.58 -9.29
N PHE A 37 -8.50 -18.84 -8.96
CA PHE A 37 -9.79 -19.38 -8.54
C PHE A 37 -10.78 -19.48 -9.71
N PHE A 38 -10.65 -18.58 -10.69
CA PHE A 38 -11.55 -18.45 -11.83
C PHE A 38 -10.77 -18.58 -13.15
N ASP A 39 -10.08 -19.71 -13.31
CA ASP A 39 -9.02 -19.95 -14.30
C ASP A 39 -9.49 -20.47 -15.66
N HIS A 40 -10.80 -20.57 -15.88
CA HIS A 40 -11.41 -21.02 -17.12
C HIS A 40 -12.19 -19.88 -17.78
N GLY A 41 -12.02 -19.71 -19.09
CA GLY A 41 -12.77 -18.71 -19.85
C GLY A 41 -14.29 -18.94 -19.73
N GLY A 42 -15.03 -17.93 -19.27
CA GLY A 42 -16.46 -18.08 -18.99
C GLY A 42 -17.07 -16.93 -18.18
N TRP A 43 -18.21 -17.20 -17.56
CA TRP A 43 -18.89 -16.30 -16.62
C TRP A 43 -18.62 -16.76 -15.20
N VAL A 44 -18.33 -15.83 -14.29
CA VAL A 44 -18.29 -16.11 -12.84
C VAL A 44 -19.66 -15.80 -12.25
N PHE A 45 -20.26 -16.80 -11.61
CA PHE A 45 -21.54 -16.72 -10.94
C PHE A 45 -21.37 -16.59 -9.42
N SER A 46 -22.43 -16.14 -8.74
CA SER A 46 -22.46 -16.06 -7.27
C SER A 46 -22.16 -17.39 -6.59
N GLN A 47 -22.54 -18.50 -7.21
CA GLN A 47 -22.27 -19.85 -6.68
C GLN A 47 -20.78 -20.17 -6.71
N ASP A 48 -20.07 -19.80 -7.77
CA ASP A 48 -18.63 -20.03 -7.89
C ASP A 48 -17.88 -19.30 -6.75
N ILE A 49 -18.30 -18.07 -6.44
CA ILE A 49 -17.73 -17.30 -5.31
C ILE A 49 -17.89 -18.04 -3.99
N GLN A 50 -19.10 -18.57 -3.74
CA GLN A 50 -19.42 -19.25 -2.49
C GLN A 50 -18.78 -20.64 -2.38
N GLU A 51 -18.57 -21.33 -3.50
CA GLU A 51 -17.91 -22.64 -3.54
C GLU A 51 -16.39 -22.53 -3.34
N HIS A 52 -15.78 -21.48 -3.90
CA HIS A 52 -14.34 -21.25 -3.77
C HIS A 52 -13.94 -20.54 -2.47
N ASP A 53 -14.81 -19.67 -1.94
CA ASP A 53 -14.60 -18.88 -0.72
C ASP A 53 -13.18 -18.28 -0.60
N PRO A 54 -12.75 -17.43 -1.57
CA PRO A 54 -11.38 -16.93 -1.59
C PRO A 54 -11.04 -16.17 -0.30
N PRO A 55 -9.83 -16.36 0.27
CA PRO A 55 -9.42 -15.74 1.52
C PRO A 55 -9.03 -14.26 1.34
N VAL A 56 -9.96 -13.46 0.82
CA VAL A 56 -9.81 -12.03 0.54
C VAL A 56 -10.84 -11.25 1.32
N LEU A 57 -10.41 -10.15 1.94
CA LEU A 57 -11.25 -9.33 2.82
C LEU A 57 -11.98 -8.21 2.06
N PHE A 58 -11.34 -7.61 1.05
CA PHE A 58 -11.83 -6.46 0.30
C PHE A 58 -11.77 -6.72 -1.21
N TYR A 59 -12.85 -6.39 -1.93
CA TYR A 59 -12.93 -6.56 -3.38
C TYR A 59 -13.32 -5.25 -4.07
N ASN A 60 -12.56 -4.87 -5.10
CA ASN A 60 -12.99 -3.87 -6.09
C ASN A 60 -13.35 -4.61 -7.38
N LEU A 61 -14.65 -4.75 -7.64
CA LEU A 61 -15.16 -5.53 -8.76
C LEU A 61 -15.16 -4.68 -10.04
N PHE A 62 -14.09 -4.79 -10.81
CA PHE A 62 -13.96 -4.16 -12.14
C PHE A 62 -14.80 -4.89 -13.19
N SER A 63 -16.12 -4.85 -13.04
CA SER A 63 -17.08 -5.48 -13.94
C SER A 63 -18.40 -4.70 -13.96
N CYS A 64 -19.18 -4.85 -15.04
CA CYS A 64 -20.47 -4.20 -15.21
C CYS A 64 -21.59 -4.98 -14.49
N GLY A 65 -22.36 -4.30 -13.64
CA GLY A 65 -23.52 -4.87 -12.97
C GLY A 65 -23.34 -5.74 -11.71
N PRO A 66 -22.14 -6.09 -11.18
CA PRO A 66 -22.05 -6.97 -10.02
C PRO A 66 -22.72 -6.39 -8.76
N GLY A 67 -22.83 -5.06 -8.66
CA GLY A 67 -23.48 -4.35 -7.56
C GLY A 67 -24.99 -4.18 -7.72
N ARG A 68 -25.63 -4.87 -8.66
CA ARG A 68 -27.08 -4.76 -8.89
C ARG A 68 -27.87 -5.49 -7.82
N PHE A 69 -27.99 -4.88 -6.65
CA PHE A 69 -28.62 -5.43 -5.45
C PHE A 69 -30.13 -5.73 -5.58
N THR A 70 -30.76 -5.40 -6.71
CA THR A 70 -32.14 -5.80 -7.03
C THR A 70 -32.24 -7.19 -7.64
N ASP A 71 -31.13 -7.74 -8.13
CA ASP A 71 -31.08 -9.06 -8.73
C ASP A 71 -30.97 -10.13 -7.63
N GLU A 72 -31.64 -11.27 -7.84
CA GLU A 72 -31.44 -12.43 -6.98
C GLU A 72 -29.98 -12.91 -7.09
N ASN A 73 -29.34 -13.16 -5.95
CA ASN A 73 -27.94 -13.59 -5.86
C ASN A 73 -26.94 -12.68 -6.61
N TYR A 74 -27.15 -11.36 -6.57
CA TYR A 74 -26.22 -10.40 -7.19
C TYR A 74 -24.77 -10.62 -6.73
N LEU A 75 -23.84 -10.53 -7.68
CA LEU A 75 -22.47 -11.02 -7.51
C LEU A 75 -21.70 -10.33 -6.37
N ALA A 76 -21.82 -9.01 -6.22
CA ALA A 76 -21.15 -8.26 -5.16
C ALA A 76 -21.57 -8.69 -3.75
N GLY A 77 -22.82 -9.13 -3.59
CA GLY A 77 -23.33 -9.67 -2.33
C GLY A 77 -22.79 -11.07 -2.06
N ALA A 78 -22.58 -11.89 -3.09
CA ALA A 78 -22.06 -13.25 -2.95
C ALA A 78 -20.63 -13.30 -2.39
N TYR A 79 -19.85 -12.23 -2.55
CA TYR A 79 -18.51 -12.11 -1.96
C TYR A 79 -18.49 -11.80 -0.46
N ILE A 80 -19.60 -11.30 0.12
CA ILE A 80 -19.65 -10.91 1.54
C ILE A 80 -20.71 -11.67 2.35
N PHE A 81 -21.70 -12.24 1.66
CA PHE A 81 -22.74 -13.06 2.24
C PHE A 81 -22.45 -14.52 1.94
N HIS A 82 -22.44 -15.33 2.99
CA HIS A 82 -22.21 -16.78 2.89
C HIS A 82 -20.79 -17.17 2.41
N THR A 83 -19.81 -16.35 2.78
CA THR A 83 -18.36 -16.57 2.65
C THR A 83 -17.68 -16.41 4.01
N THR A 84 -16.51 -17.00 4.20
CA THR A 84 -15.78 -16.95 5.49
C THR A 84 -15.04 -15.62 5.67
N TYR A 85 -14.53 -15.03 4.59
CA TYR A 85 -13.54 -13.94 4.66
C TYR A 85 -14.04 -12.57 4.21
N GLY A 86 -14.82 -12.51 3.12
CA GLY A 86 -15.15 -11.25 2.49
C GLY A 86 -15.95 -10.31 3.40
N LEU A 87 -15.48 -9.08 3.52
CA LEU A 87 -16.05 -8.05 4.39
C LEU A 87 -16.77 -6.95 3.62
N ILE A 88 -16.24 -6.60 2.44
CA ILE A 88 -16.73 -5.45 1.68
C ILE A 88 -16.40 -5.57 0.19
N THR A 89 -17.35 -5.15 -0.64
CA THR A 89 -17.16 -5.00 -2.08
C THR A 89 -17.48 -3.57 -2.54
N ILE A 90 -16.71 -3.10 -3.53
CA ILE A 90 -17.04 -1.95 -4.36
C ILE A 90 -17.40 -2.47 -5.74
N ALA A 91 -18.56 -2.07 -6.24
CA ALA A 91 -19.13 -2.65 -7.44
C ALA A 91 -20.02 -1.66 -8.19
N SER A 92 -20.24 -1.88 -9.48
CA SER A 92 -21.22 -1.12 -10.26
C SER A 92 -22.57 -1.83 -10.31
N SER A 93 -23.66 -1.10 -10.08
CA SER A 93 -25.04 -1.61 -10.20
C SER A 93 -25.56 -1.66 -11.65
N LYS A 94 -24.77 -1.15 -12.60
CA LYS A 94 -25.11 -0.98 -14.02
C LYS A 94 -23.86 -1.10 -14.90
N SER A 95 -23.96 -0.75 -16.18
CA SER A 95 -22.79 -0.60 -17.05
C SER A 95 -21.82 0.44 -16.48
N GLY A 96 -20.53 0.12 -16.43
CA GLY A 96 -19.47 0.96 -15.85
C GLY A 96 -18.77 0.30 -14.67
N SER A 97 -17.68 0.89 -14.21
CA SER A 97 -16.93 0.50 -13.00
C SER A 97 -15.98 1.62 -12.54
N MET A 98 -15.17 1.37 -11.51
CA MET A 98 -14.16 2.30 -11.03
C MET A 98 -13.04 2.46 -12.08
N LEU A 99 -12.73 3.69 -12.45
CA LEU A 99 -11.50 4.06 -13.17
C LEU A 99 -10.65 4.95 -12.26
N ASN A 100 -9.43 5.30 -12.66
CA ASN A 100 -8.54 6.17 -11.88
C ASN A 100 -8.31 5.60 -10.46
N PHE A 101 -7.85 4.35 -10.39
CA PHE A 101 -7.71 3.62 -9.13
C PHE A 101 -6.83 4.30 -8.09
N GLU A 102 -5.84 5.10 -8.52
CA GLU A 102 -4.96 5.86 -7.64
C GLU A 102 -5.74 6.80 -6.71
N ASP A 103 -6.77 7.47 -7.23
CA ASP A 103 -7.63 8.37 -6.44
C ASP A 103 -8.42 7.62 -5.34
N PHE A 104 -8.48 6.29 -5.42
CA PHE A 104 -9.06 5.42 -4.40
C PHE A 104 -7.99 4.75 -3.53
N THR A 105 -6.91 4.23 -4.12
CA THR A 105 -5.89 3.45 -3.39
C THR A 105 -4.91 4.31 -2.61
N ALA A 106 -4.58 5.53 -3.05
CA ALA A 106 -3.71 6.42 -2.29
C ALA A 106 -4.32 6.81 -0.94
N PRO A 107 -5.61 7.23 -0.85
CA PRO A 107 -6.31 7.42 0.42
C PRO A 107 -6.28 6.20 1.37
N LEU A 108 -6.39 4.98 0.83
CA LEU A 108 -6.26 3.76 1.63
C LEU A 108 -4.84 3.56 2.18
N GLY A 109 -3.83 3.88 1.37
CA GLY A 109 -2.42 3.90 1.77
C GLY A 109 -2.11 4.97 2.83
N GLU A 110 -2.90 6.04 2.89
CA GLU A 110 -2.86 7.05 3.96
C GLU A 110 -3.61 6.63 5.23
N GLY A 111 -4.28 5.46 5.20
CA GLY A 111 -4.99 4.91 6.35
C GLY A 111 -6.41 5.45 6.49
N LYS A 112 -7.01 5.97 5.42
CA LYS A 112 -8.45 6.33 5.42
C LYS A 112 -9.31 5.08 5.32
N SER A 113 -10.55 5.19 5.80
CA SER A 113 -11.55 4.13 5.63
C SER A 113 -11.93 3.91 4.17
N ILE A 114 -12.49 2.75 3.85
CA ILE A 114 -13.01 2.43 2.51
C ILE A 114 -14.01 3.49 2.02
N GLY A 115 -14.87 3.98 2.91
CA GLY A 115 -15.88 4.99 2.62
C GLY A 115 -15.29 6.37 2.33
N GLU A 116 -14.29 6.80 3.09
CA GLU A 116 -13.58 8.06 2.85
C GLU A 116 -12.81 8.00 1.53
N ALA A 117 -12.08 6.92 1.28
CA ALA A 117 -11.39 6.69 0.02
C ALA A 117 -12.35 6.70 -1.18
N PHE A 118 -13.51 6.04 -1.05
CA PHE A 118 -14.54 6.04 -2.10
C PHE A 118 -15.13 7.43 -2.34
N TYR A 119 -15.36 8.20 -1.27
CA TYR A 119 -15.85 9.58 -1.35
C TYR A 119 -14.84 10.51 -2.04
N GLU A 120 -13.57 10.41 -1.68
CA GLU A 120 -12.48 11.18 -2.31
C GLU A 120 -12.31 10.82 -3.78
N TRP A 121 -12.27 9.52 -4.09
CA TRP A 121 -12.26 9.02 -5.46
C TRP A 121 -13.41 9.62 -6.28
N PHE A 122 -14.65 9.55 -5.79
CA PHE A 122 -15.82 10.04 -6.53
C PHE A 122 -15.77 11.56 -6.75
N ASN A 123 -15.26 12.31 -5.78
CA ASN A 123 -15.11 13.77 -5.91
C ASN A 123 -13.97 14.18 -6.83
N ALA A 124 -12.87 13.41 -6.88
CA ALA A 124 -11.75 13.66 -7.78
C ALA A 124 -12.17 13.58 -9.27
N GLN A 125 -13.22 12.82 -9.56
CA GLN A 125 -13.78 12.70 -10.91
C GLN A 125 -14.65 13.90 -11.33
N ALA A 126 -14.94 14.83 -10.41
CA ALA A 126 -15.73 16.02 -10.71
C ALA A 126 -14.84 17.17 -11.25
N PRO A 127 -15.39 18.08 -12.09
CA PRO A 127 -16.77 18.14 -12.56
C PRO A 127 -17.10 17.14 -13.67
N PHE A 128 -18.18 16.36 -13.48
CA PHE A 128 -18.54 15.29 -14.40
C PHE A 128 -19.09 15.76 -15.75
N GLN A 129 -18.52 15.22 -16.82
CA GLN A 129 -19.09 15.13 -18.16
C GLN A 129 -20.24 14.11 -18.21
N GLN A 130 -21.03 14.14 -19.28
CA GLN A 130 -22.19 13.25 -19.41
C GLN A 130 -21.80 11.77 -19.38
N TRP A 131 -20.75 11.38 -20.11
CA TRP A 131 -20.28 10.00 -20.14
C TRP A 131 -19.75 9.55 -18.77
N GLU A 132 -19.17 10.44 -17.97
CA GLU A 132 -18.68 10.13 -16.62
C GLU A 132 -19.84 9.89 -15.64
N LYS A 133 -20.94 10.65 -15.75
CA LYS A 133 -22.18 10.33 -15.02
C LYS A 133 -22.71 8.97 -15.45
N GLU A 134 -22.77 8.73 -16.76
CA GLU A 134 -23.20 7.45 -17.35
C GLU A 134 -22.28 6.28 -17.02
N TRP A 135 -21.03 6.53 -16.62
CA TRP A 135 -20.09 5.50 -16.21
C TRP A 135 -20.08 5.31 -14.69
N TYR A 136 -19.83 6.36 -13.91
CA TYR A 136 -19.61 6.29 -12.46
C TYR A 136 -20.90 6.28 -11.62
N TYR A 137 -22.01 6.88 -12.06
CA TYR A 137 -23.22 6.92 -11.22
C TYR A 137 -23.84 5.54 -11.08
N GLY A 138 -23.86 4.99 -9.87
CA GLY A 138 -24.30 3.61 -9.63
C GLY A 138 -23.17 2.69 -9.17
N MET A 139 -21.96 3.23 -8.99
CA MET A 139 -20.97 2.64 -8.08
C MET A 139 -21.56 2.58 -6.67
N VAL A 140 -21.45 1.42 -6.04
CA VAL A 140 -21.99 1.12 -4.72
C VAL A 140 -20.94 0.45 -3.86
N ILE A 141 -21.03 0.68 -2.55
CA ILE A 141 -20.33 -0.07 -1.52
C ILE A 141 -21.31 -1.08 -0.93
N CYS A 142 -20.91 -2.34 -0.82
CA CYS A 142 -21.65 -3.38 -0.13
C CYS A 142 -20.79 -3.89 1.05
N GLY A 143 -21.21 -3.60 2.29
CA GLY A 143 -20.43 -3.87 3.50
C GLY A 143 -20.38 -2.65 4.43
N ASP A 144 -19.42 -2.64 5.34
CA ASP A 144 -19.20 -1.53 6.28
C ASP A 144 -18.18 -0.52 5.71
N PRO A 145 -18.58 0.70 5.33
CA PRO A 145 -17.67 1.70 4.76
C PRO A 145 -16.65 2.23 5.77
N THR A 146 -16.80 1.95 7.08
CA THR A 146 -15.84 2.39 8.12
C THR A 146 -14.64 1.45 8.27
N LEU A 147 -14.61 0.33 7.52
CA LEU A 147 -13.46 -0.57 7.49
C LEU A 147 -12.23 0.16 6.96
N HIS A 148 -11.08 -0.23 7.51
CA HIS A 148 -9.77 0.25 7.09
C HIS A 148 -8.98 -0.92 6.53
N VAL A 149 -8.13 -0.66 5.53
CA VAL A 149 -7.12 -1.65 5.15
C VAL A 149 -6.15 -1.79 6.32
N ILE A 150 -5.86 -3.03 6.73
CA ILE A 150 -4.86 -3.28 7.77
C ILE A 150 -3.53 -2.77 7.22
N GLN A 151 -3.03 -1.69 7.80
CA GLN A 151 -1.68 -1.26 7.53
C GLN A 151 -0.76 -1.99 8.49
N HIS A 152 0.30 -2.55 7.93
CA HIS A 152 1.30 -3.24 8.72
C HIS A 152 2.33 -2.23 9.18
N PRO A 153 2.61 -2.16 10.49
CA PRO A 153 3.64 -1.27 11.01
C PRO A 153 4.94 -1.48 10.25
N SER A 154 5.43 -0.42 9.62
CA SER A 154 6.71 -0.45 8.91
C SER A 154 7.54 0.78 9.26
N LEU A 155 8.85 0.56 9.26
CA LEU A 155 9.87 1.56 9.51
C LEU A 155 10.85 1.48 8.34
N LYS A 156 11.28 2.64 7.85
CA LYS A 156 12.32 2.73 6.82
C LYS A 156 13.32 3.81 7.17
N ILE A 157 14.61 3.48 7.11
CA ILE A 157 15.68 4.48 7.17
C ILE A 157 15.68 5.18 5.80
N ILE A 158 15.30 6.45 5.78
CA ILE A 158 15.18 7.25 4.55
C ILE A 158 16.43 8.11 4.31
N THR A 159 17.17 8.42 5.36
CA THR A 159 18.48 9.07 5.31
C THR A 159 19.43 8.31 6.23
N PRO A 160 20.66 7.97 5.82
CA PRO A 160 21.19 8.17 4.47
C PRO A 160 20.61 7.16 3.46
N ASP A 161 20.23 7.64 2.28
CA ASP A 161 19.92 6.79 1.14
C ASP A 161 21.21 6.38 0.40
N ASN A 162 21.06 5.65 -0.70
CA ASN A 162 22.14 5.22 -1.59
C ASN A 162 22.76 6.43 -2.32
N ALA A 163 23.61 7.19 -1.61
CA ALA A 163 24.25 8.41 -2.08
C ALA A 163 25.57 8.73 -1.37
N LEU A 164 26.34 9.64 -1.98
CA LEU A 164 27.47 10.30 -1.33
C LEU A 164 26.99 11.50 -0.50
N TYR A 165 27.38 11.53 0.77
CA TYR A 165 27.10 12.62 1.72
C TYR A 165 28.40 13.27 2.18
N VAL A 166 28.40 14.60 2.30
CA VAL A 166 29.48 15.38 2.93
C VAL A 166 28.86 16.37 3.91
N ASN A 167 29.13 16.21 5.21
CA ASN A 167 28.55 17.02 6.28
C ASN A 167 27.03 17.17 6.12
N ASN A 168 26.33 16.04 6.05
CA ASN A 168 24.88 15.92 5.88
C ASN A 168 24.32 16.42 4.54
N HIS A 169 25.15 16.91 3.61
CA HIS A 169 24.70 17.26 2.27
C HIS A 169 24.83 16.08 1.32
N ARG A 170 23.69 15.59 0.82
CA ARG A 170 23.61 14.63 -0.28
C ARG A 170 24.12 15.25 -1.59
N LEU A 171 25.15 14.68 -2.20
CA LEU A 171 25.78 15.21 -3.41
C LEU A 171 25.27 14.55 -4.70
N PHE A 172 25.31 13.21 -4.76
CA PHE A 172 24.82 12.44 -5.90
C PHE A 172 24.58 10.96 -5.51
N PRO A 173 23.74 10.23 -6.27
CA PRO A 173 23.48 8.81 -6.02
C PRO A 173 24.75 7.94 -6.07
N PHE A 174 24.81 6.92 -5.21
CA PHE A 174 25.90 5.96 -5.13
C PHE A 174 25.32 4.59 -4.74
N PHE A 175 26.00 3.48 -5.02
CA PHE A 175 25.40 2.15 -4.81
C PHE A 175 25.21 1.75 -3.33
N SER A 176 25.77 2.53 -2.39
CA SER A 176 25.65 2.37 -0.94
C SER A 176 25.85 3.75 -0.30
N PRO A 177 25.32 4.03 0.91
CA PRO A 177 25.62 5.27 1.62
C PRO A 177 27.14 5.43 1.83
N LEU A 178 27.70 6.52 1.30
CA LEU A 178 29.10 6.89 1.47
C LEU A 178 29.16 8.27 2.14
N ILE A 179 29.66 8.33 3.36
CA ILE A 179 29.46 9.47 4.26
C ILE A 179 30.81 10.02 4.68
N PHE A 180 31.00 11.33 4.48
CA PHE A 180 32.15 12.08 4.96
C PHE A 180 31.69 13.11 6.01
N GLY A 181 32.07 12.91 7.26
CA GLY A 181 31.65 13.75 8.39
C GLY A 181 30.29 13.35 8.98
N THR A 182 29.54 14.35 9.45
CA THR A 182 28.22 14.14 10.08
C THR A 182 27.13 13.79 9.06
N VAL A 183 26.11 13.06 9.50
CA VAL A 183 24.89 12.77 8.73
C VAL A 183 23.72 12.57 9.69
N ASP A 184 22.52 12.94 9.25
CA ASP A 184 21.29 12.64 9.98
C ASP A 184 20.77 11.27 9.53
N VAL A 185 20.52 10.39 10.50
CA VAL A 185 19.82 9.13 10.28
C VAL A 185 18.34 9.38 10.52
N GLU A 186 17.60 9.55 9.43
CA GLU A 186 16.18 9.87 9.45
C GLU A 186 15.34 8.64 9.15
N VAL A 187 14.22 8.51 9.86
CA VAL A 187 13.34 7.35 9.77
C VAL A 187 11.92 7.76 9.43
N ALA A 188 11.35 7.13 8.40
CA ALA A 188 9.92 7.18 8.10
C ALA A 188 9.21 5.99 8.74
N VAL A 189 8.07 6.24 9.38
CA VAL A 189 7.21 5.21 9.97
C VAL A 189 5.84 5.28 9.33
N THR A 190 5.28 4.13 8.94
CA THR A 190 3.92 4.03 8.36
C THR A 190 3.19 2.84 8.97
N GLY A 191 1.86 2.79 8.80
CA GLY A 191 1.05 1.68 9.31
C GLY A 191 0.92 1.61 10.82
N VAL A 192 1.10 2.74 11.51
CA VAL A 192 0.90 2.87 12.95
C VAL A 192 0.05 4.10 13.26
N THR A 193 -0.87 3.97 14.21
CA THR A 193 -1.68 5.11 14.70
C THR A 193 -0.91 5.94 15.72
N SER A 194 -0.03 5.32 16.51
CA SER A 194 0.74 5.99 17.56
C SER A 194 2.03 5.22 17.84
N MET A 195 3.13 5.97 17.92
CA MET A 195 4.46 5.47 18.25
C MET A 195 4.79 5.72 19.71
N GLU A 196 5.51 4.77 20.33
CA GLU A 196 6.12 4.97 21.64
C GLU A 196 7.52 5.60 21.48
N ARG A 197 8.35 5.03 20.60
CA ARG A 197 9.71 5.51 20.30
C ARG A 197 10.36 4.78 19.11
N VAL A 198 11.44 5.35 18.60
CA VAL A 198 12.43 4.73 17.71
C VAL A 198 13.77 4.65 18.45
N GLU A 199 14.39 3.49 18.42
CA GLU A 199 15.72 3.21 18.98
C GLU A 199 16.71 3.06 17.82
N PHE A 200 17.80 3.82 17.85
CA PHE A 200 18.84 3.81 16.83
C PHE A 200 20.08 3.09 17.33
N TYR A 201 20.68 2.29 16.45
CA TYR A 201 21.88 1.51 16.73
C TYR A 201 22.91 1.67 15.62
N VAL A 202 24.19 1.73 16.00
CA VAL A 202 25.33 1.63 15.10
C VAL A 202 26.21 0.50 15.59
N ASP A 203 26.48 -0.49 14.73
CA ASP A 203 27.27 -1.69 15.06
C ASP A 203 26.79 -2.40 16.34
N ASP A 204 25.48 -2.64 16.42
CA ASP A 204 24.76 -3.24 17.56
C ASP A 204 24.77 -2.43 18.89
N GLU A 205 25.41 -1.26 18.92
CA GLU A 205 25.39 -0.35 20.07
C GLU A 205 24.26 0.67 19.93
N GLN A 206 23.44 0.82 20.98
CA GLN A 206 22.37 1.81 21.01
C GLN A 206 22.95 3.23 21.15
N VAL A 207 22.72 4.06 20.13
CA VAL A 207 23.27 5.42 20.05
C VAL A 207 22.24 6.50 20.38
N ALA A 208 20.95 6.23 20.17
CA ALA A 208 19.88 7.17 20.48
C ALA A 208 18.52 6.50 20.69
N VAL A 209 17.63 7.24 21.35
CA VAL A 209 16.21 6.94 21.48
C VAL A 209 15.46 8.23 21.18
N ASP A 210 14.53 8.18 20.25
CA ASP A 210 13.69 9.32 19.88
C ASP A 210 12.21 8.96 20.01
N ALA A 211 11.45 9.77 20.74
CA ALA A 211 10.03 9.53 21.01
C ALA A 211 9.10 10.46 20.22
N GLU A 212 9.65 11.46 19.52
CA GLU A 212 8.86 12.49 18.83
C GLU A 212 9.21 12.52 17.34
N ALA A 213 8.19 12.54 16.48
CA ALA A 213 8.39 12.69 15.05
C ALA A 213 8.76 14.15 14.70
N PRO A 214 9.64 14.40 13.70
CA PRO A 214 10.35 13.42 12.88
C PRO A 214 11.44 12.68 13.65
N TYR A 215 11.54 11.36 13.45
CA TYR A 215 12.51 10.52 14.17
C TYR A 215 13.90 10.64 13.54
N VAL A 216 14.83 11.23 14.29
CA VAL A 216 16.16 11.54 13.77
C VAL A 216 17.26 11.24 14.80
N TYR A 217 18.31 10.59 14.34
CA TYR A 217 19.58 10.50 15.06
C TYR A 217 20.68 11.24 14.30
N ILE A 218 21.32 12.23 14.93
CA ILE A 218 22.47 12.93 14.36
C ILE A 218 23.72 12.07 14.59
N TRP A 219 24.27 11.50 13.52
CA TRP A 219 25.50 10.72 13.59
C TRP A 219 26.73 11.61 13.36
N ASP A 220 27.24 12.20 14.43
CA ASP A 220 28.41 13.09 14.44
C ASP A 220 29.70 12.43 14.98
N THR A 221 29.59 11.26 15.62
CA THR A 221 30.73 10.49 16.14
C THR A 221 31.72 10.13 15.03
N ILE A 222 33.01 10.43 15.25
CA ILE A 222 34.08 10.08 14.33
C ILE A 222 34.23 8.56 14.25
N SER A 223 34.11 8.01 13.05
CA SER A 223 34.32 6.59 12.79
C SER A 223 34.87 6.37 11.38
N PHE A 224 35.39 5.17 11.11
CA PHE A 224 36.01 4.84 9.83
C PHE A 224 35.65 3.41 9.41
N GLY A 225 35.15 3.28 8.20
CA GLY A 225 34.88 2.00 7.56
C GLY A 225 33.39 1.74 7.36
N ARG A 226 33.04 0.46 7.19
CA ARG A 226 31.67 0.02 7.01
C ARG A 226 31.01 -0.19 8.37
N HIS A 227 29.84 0.39 8.55
CA HIS A 227 29.02 0.30 9.74
C HIS A 227 27.64 -0.28 9.41
N HIS A 228 27.05 -0.96 10.38
CA HIS A 228 25.67 -1.44 10.34
C HIS A 228 24.79 -0.47 11.12
N ILE A 229 23.87 0.20 10.42
CA ILE A 229 22.88 1.09 11.06
C ILE A 229 21.58 0.31 11.16
N LYS A 230 20.98 0.33 12.33
CA LYS A 230 19.66 -0.26 12.57
C LYS A 230 18.77 0.72 13.31
N ALA A 231 17.52 0.82 12.89
CA ALA A 231 16.49 1.56 13.58
C ALA A 231 15.35 0.59 13.96
N THR A 232 14.92 0.63 15.22
CA THR A 232 13.86 -0.23 15.76
C THR A 232 12.73 0.63 16.31
N GLY A 233 11.54 0.51 15.74
CA GLY A 233 10.33 1.20 16.16
C GLY A 233 9.52 0.34 17.12
N ARG A 234 8.91 0.98 18.10
CA ARG A 234 7.91 0.38 18.99
C ARG A 234 6.66 1.25 18.98
N ASP A 235 5.54 0.65 18.60
CA ASP A 235 4.25 1.35 18.62
C ASP A 235 3.59 1.29 20.02
N ALA A 236 2.51 2.05 20.20
CA ALA A 236 1.76 2.05 21.46
C ALA A 236 1.04 0.72 21.77
N SER A 237 0.89 -0.18 20.78
CA SER A 237 0.32 -1.52 20.95
C SER A 237 1.36 -2.55 21.44
N GLY A 238 2.65 -2.18 21.40
CA GLY A 238 3.78 -3.03 21.75
C GLY A 238 4.36 -3.81 20.57
N THR A 239 3.87 -3.57 19.36
CA THR A 239 4.41 -4.13 18.13
C THR A 239 5.78 -3.52 17.83
N ILE A 240 6.73 -4.36 17.41
CA ILE A 240 8.11 -3.99 17.12
C ILE A 240 8.41 -4.30 15.66
N PHE A 241 9.05 -3.37 14.98
CA PHE A 241 9.46 -3.47 13.59
C PHE A 241 10.75 -2.66 13.39
N SER A 242 11.56 -3.02 12.40
CA SER A 242 12.90 -2.45 12.25
C SER A 242 13.32 -2.38 10.80
N ASP A 243 14.27 -1.50 10.52
CA ASP A 243 14.99 -1.43 9.26
C ASP A 243 16.49 -1.34 9.52
N GLU A 244 17.28 -1.77 8.55
CA GLU A 244 18.72 -1.79 8.65
C GLU A 244 19.41 -1.54 7.32
N ILE A 245 20.51 -0.80 7.36
CA ILE A 245 21.34 -0.50 6.21
C ILE A 245 22.82 -0.63 6.57
N PHE A 246 23.66 -0.77 5.54
CA PHE A 246 25.10 -0.63 5.70
C PHE A 246 25.57 0.69 5.09
N ALA A 247 26.39 1.42 5.83
CA ALA A 247 26.96 2.68 5.39
C ALA A 247 28.48 2.66 5.51
N TRP A 248 29.17 3.33 4.60
CA TRP A 248 30.58 3.62 4.72
C TRP A 248 30.76 5.02 5.29
N LYS A 249 31.37 5.14 6.48
CA LYS A 249 31.65 6.43 7.11
C LYS A 249 33.14 6.71 7.15
N PHE A 250 33.49 7.97 6.88
CA PHE A 250 34.83 8.50 6.92
C PHE A 250 34.80 9.85 7.65
N PHE A 251 35.46 9.89 8.82
CA PHE A 251 35.52 11.06 9.70
C PHE A 251 34.20 11.39 10.40
#